data_AF-A0A5C4QNK5-F1
#
_entry.id   AF-A0A5C4QNK5-F1
#
_cell.length_a   1.000
_cell.length_b   1.000
_cell.length_c   1.000
_cell.angle_alpha   90.00
_cell.angle_beta   90.00
_cell.angle_gamma   90.00
#
_symmetry.space_group_name_H-M   'P 1'
#
loop_
_entity.id
_entity.type
_entity.pdbx_description
1 polymer ?
#
loop_
_entity_poly.entity_id
_entity_poly.type
_entity_poly.pdbx_seq_one_letter_code
_entity_poly.pdbx_strand_id
1 'polypeptide(L)'
;MTETANARKIAFATFVRRALDEARATRAWSGTEVSRRTGVSRQTINRWVRGDWASDPEAERVVAFCEGLGLNPAAAFAALGWDRAANGPRAAQPAPPMDPDVEALLRRLIDPDVSDAEKFHIREIIRYLAYRPTLPVDVRKRGNQAG
;
A
#
# COMPACT_ATOMS: atom_id res chain seq x y z
N MET A 1 -4.83 -8.41 25.39
CA MET A 1 -3.93 -7.54 24.59
C MET A 1 -2.51 -8.10 24.45
N THR A 2 -2.08 -9.08 25.26
CA THR A 2 -0.74 -9.73 25.16
C THR A 2 -0.63 -10.71 23.99
N GLU A 3 -1.72 -11.38 23.63
CA GLU A 3 -1.76 -12.36 22.53
C GLU A 3 -1.50 -11.74 21.15
N THR A 4 -2.08 -10.56 20.89
CA THR A 4 -1.79 -9.81 19.66
C THR A 4 -0.34 -9.31 19.63
N ALA A 5 0.22 -8.89 20.76
CA ALA A 5 1.63 -8.48 20.84
C ALA A 5 2.59 -9.65 20.58
N ASN A 6 2.30 -10.84 21.13
CA ASN A 6 3.09 -12.05 20.88
C ASN A 6 2.97 -12.51 19.41
N ALA A 7 1.78 -12.43 18.82
CA ALA A 7 1.58 -12.72 17.40
C ALA A 7 2.41 -11.80 16.49
N ARG A 8 2.44 -10.49 16.77
CA ARG A 8 3.29 -9.52 16.04
C ARG A 8 4.78 -9.86 16.17
N LYS A 9 5.23 -10.19 17.38
CA LYS A 9 6.62 -10.62 17.63
C LYS A 9 7.00 -11.85 16.81
N ILE A 10 6.14 -12.86 16.75
CA ILE A 10 6.36 -14.08 15.98
C ILE A 10 6.37 -13.79 14.47
N ALA A 11 5.41 -12.99 13.98
CA ALA A 11 5.32 -12.62 12.57
C ALA A 11 6.57 -11.86 12.10
N PHE A 12 6.97 -10.84 12.86
CA PHE A 12 8.17 -10.07 12.54
C PHE A 12 9.45 -10.91 12.65
N ALA A 13 9.58 -11.75 13.68
CA ALA A 13 10.72 -12.67 13.80
C ALA A 13 10.82 -13.64 12.60
N THR A 14 9.68 -14.11 12.11
CA THR A 14 9.61 -15.00 10.93
C THR A 14 10.01 -14.26 9.66
N PHE A 15 9.54 -13.03 9.48
CA PHE A 15 9.97 -12.15 8.38
C PHE A 15 11.49 -11.96 8.39
N VAL A 16 12.08 -11.60 9.54
CA VAL A 16 13.53 -11.36 9.65
C VAL A 16 14.32 -12.63 9.38
N ARG A 17 13.89 -13.80 9.89
CA ARG A 17 14.55 -15.09 9.57
C ARG A 17 14.57 -15.36 8.08
N ARG A 18 13.41 -15.25 7.43
CA ARG A 18 13.29 -15.46 5.98
C ARG A 18 14.19 -14.51 5.18
N ALA A 19 14.22 -13.23 5.55
CA ALA A 19 15.06 -12.24 4.90
C ALA A 19 16.56 -12.58 5.01
N LEU A 20 17.01 -13.06 6.18
CA LEU A 20 18.39 -13.49 6.40
C LEU A 20 18.72 -14.78 5.63
N ASP A 21 17.80 -15.74 5.61
CA ASP A 21 17.98 -16.99 4.86
C ASP A 21 18.07 -16.72 3.36
N GLU A 22 17.25 -15.82 2.82
CA GLU A 22 17.29 -15.40 1.42
C GLU A 22 18.59 -14.66 1.08
N ALA A 23 19.03 -13.72 1.92
CA ALA A 23 20.30 -13.02 1.74
C ALA A 23 21.49 -14.00 1.77
N ARG A 24 21.43 -15.03 2.62
CA ARG A 24 22.44 -16.08 2.69
C ARG A 24 22.41 -16.97 1.44
N ALA A 25 21.23 -17.38 0.98
CA ALA A 25 21.08 -18.28 -0.16
C ALA A 25 21.46 -17.61 -1.49
N THR A 26 21.06 -16.35 -1.69
CA THR A 26 21.23 -15.65 -2.98
C THR A 26 22.55 -14.90 -3.10
N ARG A 27 23.08 -14.37 -1.98
CA ARG A 27 24.25 -13.47 -1.98
C ARG A 27 25.37 -13.93 -1.06
N ALA A 28 25.23 -15.10 -0.41
CA ALA A 28 26.18 -15.62 0.58
C ALA A 28 26.49 -14.62 1.72
N TRP A 29 25.56 -13.72 2.05
CA TRP A 29 25.79 -12.72 3.07
C TRP A 29 25.82 -13.34 4.47
N SER A 30 26.90 -13.06 5.20
CA SER A 30 27.02 -13.40 6.62
C SER A 30 26.29 -12.36 7.48
N GLY A 31 26.01 -12.70 8.75
CA GLY A 31 25.41 -11.73 9.67
C GLY A 31 26.24 -10.45 9.86
N THR A 32 27.57 -10.51 9.73
CA THR A 32 28.42 -9.29 9.72
C THR A 32 28.16 -8.46 8.48
N GLU A 33 28.07 -9.10 7.31
CA GLU A 33 27.83 -8.41 6.05
C GLU A 33 26.45 -7.75 6.01
N VAL A 34 25.42 -8.43 6.51
CA VAL A 34 24.08 -7.84 6.67
C VAL A 34 24.12 -6.62 7.58
N SER A 35 24.82 -6.70 8.72
CA SER A 35 24.95 -5.58 9.65
C SER A 35 25.66 -4.38 9.00
N ARG A 36 26.73 -4.63 8.25
CA ARG A 36 27.48 -3.61 7.52
C ARG A 36 26.63 -2.94 6.42
N ARG A 37 25.80 -3.71 5.71
CA ARG A 37 24.97 -3.23 4.59
C ARG A 37 23.75 -2.44 5.05
N THR A 38 23.14 -2.88 6.15
CA THR A 38 21.89 -2.30 6.67
C THR A 38 22.13 -1.20 7.70
N GLY A 39 23.34 -1.08 8.25
CA GLY A 39 23.64 -0.21 9.40
C GLY A 39 23.02 -0.68 10.71
N VAL A 40 22.28 -1.79 10.72
CA VAL A 40 21.65 -2.34 11.92
C VAL A 40 22.61 -3.33 12.59
N SER A 41 22.85 -3.18 13.90
CA SER A 41 23.78 -4.04 14.62
C SER A 41 23.32 -5.51 14.63
N ARG A 42 24.28 -6.45 14.63
CA ARG A 42 23.97 -7.90 14.75
C ARG A 42 23.16 -8.22 16.01
N GLN A 43 23.40 -7.49 17.10
CA GLN A 43 22.66 -7.67 18.35
C GLN A 43 21.18 -7.32 18.17
N THR A 44 20.88 -6.19 17.51
CA THR A 44 19.51 -5.76 17.20
C THR A 44 18.81 -6.77 16.29
N ILE A 45 19.48 -7.22 15.23
CA ILE A 45 18.93 -8.23 14.31
C ILE A 45 18.65 -9.56 15.04
N ASN A 46 19.58 -10.04 15.87
CA ASN A 46 19.38 -11.26 16.66
C ASN A 46 18.22 -11.12 17.65
N ARG A 47 18.02 -9.94 18.22
CA ARG A 47 16.88 -9.65 19.10
C ARG A 47 15.56 -9.75 18.33
N TRP A 48 15.51 -9.22 17.10
CA TRP A 48 14.34 -9.32 16.24
C TRP A 48 14.03 -10.77 15.85
N VAL A 49 15.06 -11.56 15.49
CA VAL A 49 14.92 -13.00 15.20
C VAL A 49 14.34 -13.79 16.38
N ARG A 50 14.65 -13.39 17.61
CA ARG A 50 14.13 -14.03 18.83
C ARG A 50 12.78 -13.49 19.28
N GLY A 51 12.32 -12.36 18.72
CA GLY A 51 11.14 -11.65 19.22
C GLY A 51 11.32 -11.05 20.62
N ASP A 52 12.57 -10.96 21.10
CA ASP A 52 12.93 -10.63 22.48
C ASP A 52 13.19 -9.13 22.66
N TRP A 53 12.23 -8.31 22.25
CA TRP A 53 12.30 -6.86 22.39
C TRP A 53 11.24 -6.34 23.36
N ALA A 54 11.69 -5.46 24.28
CA ALA A 54 10.86 -4.85 25.31
C ALA A 54 9.97 -3.72 24.75
N SER A 55 10.51 -2.98 23.78
CA SER A 55 9.81 -1.92 23.05
C SER A 55 9.75 -2.27 21.57
N ASP A 56 8.71 -1.79 20.90
CA ASP A 56 8.54 -1.88 19.45
C ASP A 56 9.85 -1.43 18.74
N PRO A 57 10.28 -2.11 17.66
CA PRO A 57 11.47 -1.72 16.91
C PRO A 57 11.40 -0.26 16.42
N GLU A 58 12.55 0.35 16.13
CA GLU A 58 12.58 1.71 15.56
C GLU A 58 12.26 1.63 14.06
N ALA A 59 11.30 2.43 13.58
CA ALA A 59 10.86 2.41 12.18
C ALA A 59 12.01 2.67 11.21
N GLU A 60 12.87 3.65 11.49
CA GLU A 60 14.07 3.95 10.69
C GLU A 60 15.01 2.74 10.54
N ARG A 61 15.19 1.96 11.62
CA ARG A 61 16.02 0.75 11.58
C ARG A 61 15.37 -0.36 10.77
N VAL A 62 14.05 -0.49 10.82
CA VAL A 62 13.31 -1.47 10.02
C VAL A 62 13.40 -1.13 8.54
N VAL A 63 13.30 0.16 8.19
CA VAL A 63 13.51 0.65 6.81
C VAL A 63 14.94 0.36 6.35
N ALA A 64 15.95 0.77 7.12
CA ALA A 64 17.36 0.56 6.78
C ALA A 64 17.71 -0.93 6.63
N PHE A 65 17.10 -1.80 7.44
CA PHE A 65 17.22 -3.25 7.30
C PHE A 65 16.63 -3.74 5.96
N CYS A 66 15.43 -3.30 5.61
CA CYS A 66 14.79 -3.72 4.37
C CYS A 66 15.54 -3.20 3.14
N GLU A 67 15.87 -1.90 3.11
CA GLU A 67 16.59 -1.28 2.00
C GLU A 67 17.99 -1.86 1.82
N GLY A 68 18.73 -2.10 2.90
CA GLY A 68 20.05 -2.73 2.83
C GLY A 68 20.03 -4.17 2.32
N LEU A 69 18.87 -4.84 2.38
CA LEU A 69 18.63 -6.16 1.77
C LEU A 69 17.95 -6.08 0.39
N GLY A 70 17.49 -4.91 -0.04
CA GLY A 70 16.69 -4.73 -1.27
C GLY A 70 15.26 -5.25 -1.14
N LEU A 71 14.70 -5.26 0.07
CA LEU A 71 13.33 -5.66 0.39
C LEU A 71 12.42 -4.45 0.52
N ASN A 72 11.11 -4.64 0.27
CA ASN A 72 10.11 -3.59 0.50
C ASN A 72 9.77 -3.48 2.00
N PRO A 73 9.96 -2.30 2.65
CA PRO A 73 9.63 -2.09 4.06
C PRO A 73 8.16 -2.35 4.43
N ALA A 74 7.22 -2.26 3.47
CA ALA A 74 5.80 -2.50 3.72
C ALA A 74 5.51 -3.91 4.29
N ALA A 75 6.26 -4.93 3.84
CA ALA A 75 6.10 -6.28 4.36
C ALA A 75 6.52 -6.41 5.84
N ALA A 76 7.56 -5.68 6.25
CA ALA A 76 8.00 -5.62 7.64
C ALA A 76 6.97 -4.88 8.51
N PHE A 77 6.43 -3.76 8.01
CA PHE A 77 5.40 -2.99 8.71
C PHE A 77 4.08 -3.74 8.87
N ALA A 78 3.69 -4.53 7.87
CA ALA A 78 2.55 -5.44 7.97
C ALA A 78 2.77 -6.49 9.07
N ALA A 79 3.96 -7.10 9.15
CA ALA A 79 4.30 -8.05 10.20
C ALA A 79 4.32 -7.42 11.61
N LEU A 80 4.65 -6.13 11.70
CA LEU A 80 4.65 -5.34 12.94
C LEU A 80 3.27 -4.76 13.28
N GLY A 81 2.28 -4.89 12.39
CA GLY A 81 0.96 -4.29 12.55
C GLY A 81 1.00 -2.75 12.59
N TRP A 82 2.02 -2.14 11.99
CA TRP A 82 2.19 -0.68 11.92
C TRP A 82 1.59 -0.06 10.66
N ASP A 83 1.10 -0.89 9.75
CA ASP A 83 0.39 -0.41 8.59
C ASP A 83 -0.91 0.27 9.05
N ARG A 84 -0.94 1.61 8.99
CA ARG A 84 -2.13 2.41 9.34
C ARG A 84 -3.32 2.03 8.45
N ALA A 85 -3.11 1.40 7.29
CA ALA A 85 -4.18 0.87 6.46
C ALA A 85 -4.71 -0.50 6.94
N ALA A 86 -3.95 -1.26 7.73
CA ALA A 86 -4.32 -2.60 8.18
C ALA A 86 -5.09 -2.64 9.51
N ASN A 87 -5.11 -1.54 10.27
CA ASN A 87 -5.97 -1.39 11.46
C ASN A 87 -7.38 -0.86 11.12
N GLY A 88 -7.71 -0.69 9.84
CA GLY A 88 -9.09 -0.56 9.35
C GLY A 88 -9.66 -1.94 9.00
N PRO A 89 -10.97 -2.19 9.22
CA PRO A 89 -11.55 -3.44 8.80
C PRO A 89 -11.47 -3.55 7.27
N ARG A 90 -10.98 -4.71 6.81
CA ARG A 90 -10.91 -5.20 5.43
C ARG A 90 -9.58 -4.89 4.72
N ALA A 91 -8.90 -5.98 4.35
CA ALA A 91 -8.08 -6.09 3.14
C ALA A 91 -8.58 -5.11 2.07
N ALA A 92 -7.64 -4.39 1.43
CA ALA A 92 -7.90 -3.54 0.28
C ALA A 92 -9.04 -4.14 -0.54
N GLN A 93 -10.24 -3.58 -0.41
CA GLN A 93 -11.26 -3.82 -1.41
C GLN A 93 -10.60 -3.34 -2.70
N PRO A 94 -10.49 -4.18 -3.74
CA PRO A 94 -10.13 -3.65 -5.04
C PRO A 94 -11.06 -2.45 -5.25
N ALA A 95 -10.50 -1.32 -5.71
CA ALA A 95 -11.32 -0.20 -6.13
C ALA A 95 -12.48 -0.79 -6.94
N PRO A 96 -13.74 -0.39 -6.68
CA PRO A 96 -14.88 -0.94 -7.41
C PRO A 96 -14.52 -0.97 -8.89
N PRO A 97 -14.77 -2.09 -9.59
CA PRO A 97 -14.29 -2.26 -10.96
C PRO A 97 -14.68 -1.03 -11.75
N MET A 98 -13.68 -0.37 -12.32
CA MET A 98 -13.88 0.84 -13.10
C MET A 98 -14.86 0.51 -14.22
N ASP A 99 -15.78 1.43 -14.48
CA ASP A 99 -16.73 1.24 -15.57
C ASP A 99 -15.96 0.98 -16.88
N PRO A 100 -16.33 -0.05 -17.68
CA PRO A 100 -15.60 -0.43 -18.88
C PRO A 100 -15.40 0.72 -19.86
N ASP A 101 -16.35 1.66 -19.94
CA ASP A 101 -16.26 2.82 -20.82
C ASP A 101 -15.25 3.84 -20.28
N VAL A 102 -15.19 4.03 -18.96
CA VAL A 102 -14.16 4.86 -18.32
C VAL A 102 -12.77 4.27 -18.52
N GLU A 103 -12.64 2.95 -18.43
CA GLU A 103 -11.38 2.27 -18.71
C GLU A 103 -10.96 2.42 -20.18
N ALA A 104 -11.91 2.29 -21.13
CA ALA A 104 -11.66 2.50 -22.55
C ALA A 104 -11.21 3.95 -22.84
N LEU A 105 -11.82 4.94 -22.19
CA LEU A 105 -11.41 6.35 -22.30
C LEU A 105 -9.98 6.55 -21.79
N LEU A 106 -9.62 5.96 -20.65
CA LEU A 106 -8.27 6.04 -20.11
C LEU A 106 -7.23 5.38 -21.04
N ARG A 107 -7.53 4.20 -21.58
CA ARG A 107 -6.68 3.53 -22.57
C ARG A 107 -6.42 4.43 -23.78
N ARG A 108 -7.46 5.07 -24.32
CA ARG A 108 -7.35 5.98 -25.48
C ARG A 108 -6.56 7.26 -25.16
N LEU A 109 -6.62 7.74 -23.92
CA LEU A 109 -5.87 8.93 -23.49
C LEU A 109 -4.36 8.69 -23.33
N ILE A 110 -3.95 7.46 -23.00
CA ILE A 110 -2.53 7.09 -22.84
C ILE A 110 -1.92 6.47 -24.09
N ASP A 111 -2.74 6.09 -25.07
CA ASP A 111 -2.31 5.50 -26.33
C ASP A 111 -1.50 6.53 -27.16
N PRO A 112 -0.22 6.28 -27.48
CA PRO A 112 0.62 7.20 -28.25
C PRO A 112 0.14 7.41 -29.70
N ASP A 113 -0.60 6.46 -30.27
CA ASP A 113 -1.07 6.53 -31.66
C ASP A 113 -2.35 7.39 -31.81
N VAL A 114 -2.98 7.77 -30.71
CA VAL A 114 -4.13 8.68 -30.70
C VAL A 114 -3.64 10.13 -30.75
N SER A 115 -4.20 10.89 -31.69
CA SER A 115 -3.85 12.30 -31.91
C SER A 115 -4.08 13.19 -30.68
N ASP A 116 -3.27 14.23 -30.53
CA ASP A 116 -3.42 15.19 -29.42
C ASP A 116 -4.76 15.93 -29.47
N ALA A 117 -5.27 16.22 -30.67
CA ALA A 117 -6.59 16.85 -30.86
C ALA A 117 -7.71 15.97 -30.29
N GLU A 118 -7.62 14.66 -30.51
CA GLU A 118 -8.60 13.71 -30.01
C GLU A 118 -8.49 13.51 -28.50
N LYS A 119 -7.28 13.38 -27.95
CA LYS A 119 -7.06 13.34 -26.49
C LYS A 119 -7.55 14.62 -25.82
N PHE A 120 -7.33 15.77 -26.44
CA PHE A 120 -7.83 17.06 -25.96
C PHE A 120 -9.36 17.06 -25.92
N HIS A 121 -10.03 16.64 -27.00
CA HIS A 121 -11.48 16.55 -27.06
C HIS A 121 -12.07 15.63 -25.97
N ILE A 122 -11.46 14.45 -25.77
CA ILE A 122 -11.86 13.52 -24.72
C ILE A 122 -11.74 14.18 -23.33
N ARG A 123 -10.63 14.86 -23.03
CA ARG A 123 -10.42 15.54 -21.74
C ARG A 123 -11.42 16.68 -21.52
N GLU A 124 -11.72 17.45 -22.56
CA GLU A 124 -12.72 18.53 -22.48
C GLU A 124 -14.12 17.99 -22.16
N ILE A 125 -14.55 16.92 -22.84
CA ILE A 125 -15.85 16.28 -22.57
C ILE A 125 -15.90 15.74 -21.14
N ILE A 126 -14.86 15.02 -20.70
CA ILE A 126 -14.78 14.51 -19.33
C ILE A 126 -14.88 15.66 -18.33
N ARG A 127 -14.15 16.76 -18.54
CA ARG A 127 -14.20 17.93 -17.66
C ARG A 127 -15.59 18.56 -17.66
N TYR A 128 -16.19 18.75 -18.83
CA TYR A 128 -17.54 19.30 -18.94
C TYR A 128 -18.57 18.46 -18.18
N LEU A 129 -18.51 17.14 -18.31
CA LEU A 129 -19.43 16.23 -17.62
C LEU A 129 -19.19 16.18 -16.11
N ALA A 130 -17.92 16.13 -15.69
CA ALA A 130 -17.53 16.04 -14.28
C ALA A 130 -17.91 17.29 -13.47
N TYR A 131 -17.88 18.46 -14.09
CA TYR A 131 -18.14 19.74 -13.43
C TYR A 131 -19.44 20.41 -13.89
N ARG A 132 -20.35 19.63 -14.50
CA ARG A 132 -21.64 20.17 -14.94
C ARG A 132 -22.43 20.63 -13.72
N PRO A 133 -22.92 21.89 -13.68
CA PRO A 133 -23.83 22.31 -12.62
C PRO A 133 -25.08 21.43 -12.67
N THR A 134 -25.40 20.75 -11.56
CA THR A 134 -26.63 19.97 -11.44
C THR A 134 -27.82 20.93 -11.52
N LEU A 135 -28.60 20.85 -12.60
CA LEU A 135 -29.85 21.58 -12.69
C LEU A 135 -30.77 21.13 -11.55
N PRO A 136 -31.37 22.04 -10.77
CA PRO A 136 -32.40 21.68 -9.81
C PRO A 136 -33.50 20.90 -10.53
N VAL A 137 -33.80 19.70 -10.05
CA VAL A 137 -34.98 18.96 -10.48
C VAL A 137 -36.18 19.75 -9.96
N ASP A 138 -36.82 20.55 -10.82
CA ASP A 138 -38.09 21.18 -10.50
C ASP A 138 -39.09 20.07 -10.14
N VAL A 139 -39.34 19.93 -8.84
CA VAL A 139 -40.40 19.09 -8.29
C VAL A 139 -41.70 19.75 -8.74
N ARG A 140 -42.23 19.30 -9.89
CA ARG A 140 -43.62 19.55 -10.30
C ARG A 140 -44.55 18.90 -9.28
N LYS A 141 -44.76 19.56 -8.14
CA LYS A 141 -45.84 19.24 -7.21
C LYS A 141 -47.14 19.82 -7.80
N ARG A 142 -47.62 19.23 -8.88
CA ARG A 142 -48.98 19.46 -9.38
C ARG A 142 -49.92 18.67 -8.47
N GLY A 143 -50.21 19.24 -7.30
CA GLY A 143 -51.24 18.76 -6.39
C GLY A 143 -52.60 18.94 -7.04
N ASN A 144 -53.08 17.89 -7.71
CA ASN A 144 -54.48 17.72 -8.00
C ASN A 144 -55.17 17.36 -6.66
N GLN A 145 -55.71 18.35 -5.97
CA GLN A 145 -56.80 18.13 -5.01
C GLN A 145 -57.96 19.01 -5.44
N ALA A 146 -58.89 18.36 -6.13
CA ALA A 146 -60.26 18.81 -6.25
C ALA A 146 -60.90 18.80 -4.87
N GLY A 147 -61.50 19.92 -4.50
CA GLY A 147 -62.41 20.13 -3.37
C GLY A 147 -63.34 21.27 -3.76
#